data_AF-A0A950VRS7-F1
#
_entry.id   AF-A0A950VRS7-F1
#
_cell.length_a   1.000
_cell.length_b   1.000
_cell.length_c   1.000
_cell.angle_alpha   90.00
_cell.angle_beta   90.00
_cell.angle_gamma   90.00
#
_symmetry.space_group_name_H-M   'P 1'
#
loop_
_entity.id
_entity.type
_entity.pdbx_description
1 polymer ?
#
loop_
_entity_poly.entity_id
_entity_poly.type
_entity_poly.pdbx_seq_one_letter_code
_entity_poly.pdbx_strand_id
1 'polypeptide(L)'
;MRGNSLLVRSESGVDVQMRFQDPCVFFDATNPSAREYVWEKCKQNYFDAGVRMFWLDEAEPQYEVYDYSHYCYHAGPVLQVGNLYPQLYSRGFYEGQIASGQTGTVTAAAPL
;
A
#
# COMPACT_ATOMS: atom_id res chain seq x y z
N MET A 1 -6.40 11.45 -1.16
CA MET A 1 -5.71 10.43 -1.99
C MET A 1 -6.06 10.54 -3.47
N ARG A 2 -7.33 10.40 -3.89
CA ARG A 2 -7.73 10.41 -5.31
C ARG A 2 -7.30 11.66 -6.10
N GLY A 3 -7.53 12.87 -5.58
CA GLY A 3 -7.12 14.13 -6.22
C GLY A 3 -5.60 14.33 -6.35
N ASN A 4 -4.80 13.53 -5.65
CA ASN A 4 -3.33 13.59 -5.65
C ASN A 4 -2.71 12.37 -6.35
N SER A 5 -3.49 11.56 -7.07
CA SER A 5 -3.02 10.36 -7.78
C SER A 5 -2.23 9.37 -6.90
N LEU A 6 -2.71 9.14 -5.67
CA LEU A 6 -2.08 8.25 -4.68
C LEU A 6 -2.70 6.83 -4.66
N LEU A 7 -3.59 6.53 -5.59
CA LEU A 7 -4.33 5.27 -5.68
C LEU A 7 -3.94 4.51 -6.94
N VAL A 8 -3.96 3.18 -6.85
CA VAL A 8 -3.89 2.31 -8.03
C VAL A 8 -5.06 2.65 -8.95
N ARG A 9 -4.86 2.57 -10.27
CA ARG A 9 -5.90 2.86 -11.24
C ARG A 9 -6.32 1.61 -12.00
N SER A 10 -7.62 1.47 -12.22
CA SER A 10 -8.14 0.56 -13.25
C SER A 10 -8.07 1.23 -14.63
N GLU A 11 -7.56 0.50 -15.63
CA GLU A 11 -7.45 0.95 -17.03
C GLU A 11 -8.81 1.00 -17.75
N SER A 12 -9.79 0.22 -17.27
CA SER A 12 -11.14 0.22 -17.82
C SER A 12 -12.17 -0.19 -16.77
N GLY A 13 -13.45 0.13 -17.04
CA GLY A 13 -14.56 -0.21 -16.15
C GLY A 13 -14.69 0.69 -14.92
N VAL A 14 -15.35 0.18 -13.89
CA VAL A 14 -15.52 0.88 -12.61
C VAL A 14 -14.23 0.75 -11.81
N ASP A 15 -13.71 1.87 -11.32
CA ASP A 15 -12.48 1.93 -10.52
C ASP A 15 -12.73 1.46 -9.07
N VAL A 16 -12.95 0.15 -8.93
CA VAL A 16 -13.10 -0.63 -7.69
C VAL A 16 -12.24 -1.88 -7.85
N GLN A 17 -11.40 -2.15 -6.85
CA GLN A 17 -10.36 -3.21 -6.92
C GLN A 17 -10.60 -4.35 -5.94
N MET A 18 -11.29 -4.08 -4.84
CA MET A 18 -11.71 -5.08 -3.86
C MET A 18 -13.10 -4.71 -3.31
N ARG A 19 -13.92 -5.74 -3.04
CA ARG A 19 -15.25 -5.61 -2.42
C ARG A 19 -15.35 -6.50 -1.18
N PHE A 20 -14.46 -6.28 -0.23
CA PHE A 20 -14.55 -6.92 1.08
C PHE A 20 -15.19 -5.96 2.07
N GLN A 21 -16.41 -6.28 2.52
CA GLN A 21 -17.34 -5.41 3.25
C GLN A 21 -17.84 -4.21 2.43
N ASP A 22 -16.95 -3.33 1.98
CA ASP A 22 -17.26 -2.16 1.17
C ASP A 22 -16.35 -2.07 -0.06
N PRO A 23 -16.80 -1.43 -1.17
CA PRO A 23 -15.96 -1.20 -2.34
C PRO A 23 -14.77 -0.29 -2.00
N CYS A 24 -13.55 -0.76 -2.28
CA CYS A 24 -12.33 0.01 -2.04
C CYS A 24 -11.36 -0.03 -3.23
N VAL A 25 -10.37 0.86 -3.14
CA VAL A 25 -9.29 1.05 -4.11
C VAL A 25 -7.99 1.09 -3.32
N PHE A 26 -7.01 0.30 -3.75
CA PHE A 26 -5.73 0.23 -3.06
C PHE A 26 -4.96 1.55 -3.21
N PHE A 27 -4.25 1.95 -2.15
CA PHE A 27 -3.23 2.98 -2.29
C PHE A 27 -2.09 2.44 -3.14
N ASP A 28 -1.37 3.32 -3.84
CA ASP A 28 -0.31 2.87 -4.72
C ASP A 28 1.04 2.78 -3.99
N ALA A 29 1.41 1.58 -3.53
CA ALA A 29 2.69 1.39 -2.84
C ALA A 29 3.91 1.75 -3.71
N THR A 30 3.78 1.77 -5.04
CA THR A 30 4.88 2.16 -5.93
C THR A 30 5.10 3.67 -5.97
N ASN A 31 4.07 4.46 -5.63
CA ASN A 31 4.15 5.92 -5.53
C ASN A 31 4.78 6.34 -4.18
N PRO A 32 5.95 7.01 -4.17
CA PRO A 32 6.58 7.47 -2.93
C PRO A 32 5.69 8.37 -2.08
N SER A 33 4.93 9.27 -2.70
CA SER A 33 4.01 10.18 -1.99
C SER A 33 2.82 9.44 -1.38
N ALA A 34 2.40 8.31 -1.96
CA ALA A 34 1.33 7.50 -1.39
C ALA A 34 1.83 6.74 -0.15
N ARG A 35 3.06 6.19 -0.20
CA ARG A 35 3.71 5.56 0.96
C ARG A 35 3.88 6.55 2.10
N GLU A 36 4.37 7.76 1.82
CA GLU A 36 4.49 8.83 2.81
C GLU A 36 3.13 9.18 3.42
N TYR A 37 2.11 9.39 2.58
CA TYR A 37 0.77 9.71 3.07
C TYR A 37 0.21 8.63 4.01
N VAL A 38 0.32 7.35 3.65
CA VAL A 38 -0.16 6.24 4.48
C VAL A 38 0.63 6.15 5.78
N TRP A 39 1.96 6.23 5.70
CA TRP A 39 2.82 6.24 6.88
C TRP A 39 2.45 7.37 7.83
N GLU A 40 2.31 8.61 7.37
CA GLU A 40 1.98 9.74 8.24
C GLU A 40 0.63 9.56 8.94
N LYS A 41 -0.36 8.95 8.26
CA LYS A 41 -1.62 8.58 8.91
C LYS A 41 -1.44 7.49 9.96
N CYS A 42 -0.67 6.46 9.69
CA CYS A 42 -0.37 5.42 10.68
C CYS A 42 0.47 5.96 11.84
N LYS A 43 1.37 6.90 11.56
CA LYS A 43 2.21 7.54 12.56
C LYS A 43 1.37 8.34 13.53
N GLN A 44 0.55 9.25 13.01
CA GLN A 44 -0.33 10.12 13.79
C GLN A 44 -1.29 9.33 14.68
N ASN A 45 -1.84 8.22 14.18
CA ASN A 45 -2.91 7.50 14.86
C ASN A 45 -2.45 6.30 15.72
N TYR A 46 -1.27 5.74 15.43
CA TYR A 46 -0.78 4.53 16.12
C TYR A 46 0.64 4.70 16.65
N PHE A 47 1.59 5.11 15.80
CA PHE A 47 2.99 5.17 16.21
C PHE A 47 3.23 6.18 17.34
N ASP A 48 2.68 7.38 17.20
CA ASP A 48 2.82 8.46 18.18
C ASP A 48 2.12 8.09 19.51
N ALA A 49 1.16 7.16 19.47
CA ALA A 49 0.51 6.56 20.63
C ALA A 49 1.27 5.37 21.25
N GLY A 50 2.43 4.98 20.70
CA GLY A 50 3.30 3.94 21.24
C GLY A 50 3.30 2.60 20.49
N VAL A 51 2.53 2.46 19.40
CA VAL A 51 2.58 1.25 18.56
C VAL A 51 3.91 1.18 17.81
N ARG A 52 4.54 0.00 17.77
CA ARG A 52 5.87 -0.22 17.17
C ARG A 52 5.93 -1.39 16.19
N MET A 53 4.83 -2.11 16.02
CA MET A 53 4.70 -3.21 15.07
C MET A 53 3.43 -3.00 14.29
N PHE A 54 3.53 -3.12 12.97
CA PHE A 54 2.41 -3.01 12.05
C PHE A 54 2.21 -4.34 11.34
N TRP A 55 0.94 -4.76 11.26
CA TRP A 55 0.51 -5.85 10.39
C TRP A 55 0.07 -5.23 9.06
N LEU A 56 0.89 -5.47 8.03
CA LEU A 56 0.68 -5.00 6.67
C LEU A 56 -0.04 -6.10 5.89
N ASP A 57 -1.33 -6.25 6.20
CA ASP A 57 -2.20 -7.23 5.53
C ASP A 57 -2.51 -6.81 4.08
N GLU A 58 -3.02 -7.76 3.27
CA GLU A 58 -3.38 -7.54 1.86
C GLU A 58 -2.25 -6.93 1.02
N ALA A 59 -1.04 -7.48 1.17
CA ALA A 59 0.19 -6.88 0.65
C ALA A 59 0.49 -7.21 -0.81
N GLU A 60 -0.28 -8.06 -1.47
CA GLU A 60 -0.07 -8.50 -2.85
C GLU A 60 -0.24 -7.38 -3.89
N PRO A 61 -1.29 -6.51 -3.86
CA PRO A 61 -2.49 -6.48 -2.99
C PRO A 61 -3.59 -7.45 -3.45
N GLN A 62 -4.49 -7.84 -2.53
CA GLN A 62 -5.57 -8.80 -2.80
C GLN A 62 -6.71 -8.20 -3.63
N TYR A 63 -6.50 -8.17 -4.95
CA TYR A 63 -7.57 -7.85 -5.88
C TYR A 63 -8.74 -8.84 -5.78
N GLU A 64 -9.97 -8.36 -5.92
CA GLU A 64 -11.16 -9.22 -6.03
C GLU A 64 -11.05 -10.16 -7.24
N VAL A 65 -10.47 -9.66 -8.33
CA VAL A 65 -10.15 -10.44 -9.53
C VAL A 65 -8.71 -10.13 -9.93
N TYR A 66 -7.89 -11.17 -10.02
CA TYR A 66 -6.47 -11.11 -10.41
C TYR A 66 -6.26 -10.95 -11.93
N ASP A 67 -6.96 -9.98 -12.53
CA ASP A 67 -6.73 -9.56 -13.91
C ASP A 67 -5.69 -8.42 -13.95
N TYR A 68 -4.41 -8.80 -13.86
CA TYR A 68 -3.31 -7.84 -13.79
C TYR A 68 -3.21 -6.89 -14.99
N SER A 69 -3.82 -7.25 -16.12
CA SER A 69 -3.84 -6.39 -17.31
C SER A 69 -4.69 -5.13 -17.13
N HIS A 70 -5.62 -5.16 -16.16
CA HIS A 70 -6.55 -4.07 -15.90
C HIS A 70 -6.03 -3.02 -14.92
N TYR A 71 -4.88 -3.24 -14.27
CA TYR A 71 -4.38 -2.36 -13.23
C TYR A 71 -3.08 -1.66 -13.63
N CYS A 72 -2.94 -0.43 -13.18
CA CYS A 72 -1.76 0.38 -13.42
C CYS A 72 -1.31 1.10 -12.15
N TYR A 73 -0.03 0.96 -11.86
CA TYR A 73 0.67 1.65 -10.78
C TYR A 73 1.37 2.91 -11.31
N HIS A 74 1.83 3.75 -10.41
CA HIS A 74 2.67 4.90 -10.68
C HIS A 74 3.98 4.48 -11.36
N ALA A 75 4.54 3.34 -10.95
CA ALA A 75 5.74 2.77 -11.58
C ALA A 75 5.47 2.10 -12.95
N GLY A 76 4.21 1.94 -13.35
CA GLY A 76 3.82 1.36 -14.65
C GLY A 76 2.71 0.32 -14.57
N PRO A 77 2.38 -0.34 -15.69
CA PRO A 77 1.36 -1.39 -15.75
C PRO A 77 1.68 -2.56 -14.81
N VAL A 78 0.67 -3.13 -14.15
CA VAL A 78 0.90 -4.20 -13.15
C VAL A 78 1.55 -5.44 -13.77
N LEU A 79 1.29 -5.75 -15.05
CA LEU A 79 1.99 -6.82 -15.76
C LEU A 79 3.52 -6.64 -15.84
N GLN A 80 4.03 -5.40 -15.74
CA GLN A 80 5.46 -5.12 -15.83
C GLN A 80 6.10 -4.98 -14.44
N VAL A 81 5.40 -4.37 -13.48
CA VAL A 81 5.98 -3.96 -12.19
C VAL A 81 5.24 -4.50 -10.96
N GLY A 82 4.21 -5.33 -11.14
CA GLY A 82 3.27 -5.77 -10.12
C GLY A 82 3.92 -6.30 -8.84
N ASN A 83 4.91 -7.17 -9.02
CA ASN A 83 5.59 -7.88 -7.92
C ASN A 83 6.42 -6.96 -7.00
N LEU A 84 6.62 -5.69 -7.36
CA LEU A 84 7.28 -4.72 -6.49
C LEU A 84 6.37 -4.24 -5.35
N TYR A 85 5.06 -4.35 -5.50
CA TYR A 85 4.09 -3.79 -4.56
C TYR A 85 4.31 -4.21 -3.09
N PRO A 86 4.38 -5.51 -2.73
CA PRO A 86 4.57 -5.93 -1.33
C PRO A 86 5.87 -5.42 -0.72
N GLN A 87 6.95 -5.43 -1.51
CA GLN A 87 8.26 -4.94 -1.08
C GLN A 87 8.22 -3.44 -0.81
N LEU A 88 7.57 -2.67 -1.69
CA LEU A 88 7.46 -1.22 -1.54
C LEU A 88 6.48 -0.82 -0.43
N TYR A 89 5.41 -1.58 -0.20
CA TYR A 89 4.52 -1.37 0.94
C TYR A 89 5.30 -1.51 2.26
N SER A 90 6.03 -2.62 2.42
CA SER A 90 6.88 -2.86 3.59
C SER A 90 7.96 -1.78 3.74
N ARG A 91 8.57 -1.37 2.62
CA ARG A 91 9.58 -0.30 2.59
C ARG A 91 9.04 1.02 3.12
N GLY A 92 7.81 1.41 2.77
CA GLY A 92 7.21 2.67 3.24
C GLY A 92 7.13 2.74 4.77
N PHE A 93 6.69 1.66 5.41
CA PHE A 93 6.62 1.58 6.88
C PHE A 93 8.01 1.46 7.51
N TYR A 94 8.92 0.70 6.89
CA TYR A 94 10.28 0.59 7.38
C TYR A 94 10.99 1.95 7.39
N GLU A 95 10.97 2.67 6.26
CA GLU A 95 11.59 4.00 6.13
C GLU A 95 10.96 5.00 7.10
N GLY A 96 9.63 5.00 7.24
CA GLY A 96 8.93 5.86 8.19
C GLY A 96 9.28 5.61 9.66
N GLN A 97 9.37 4.33 10.07
CA GLN A 97 9.77 3.94 11.43
C GLN A 97 11.22 4.34 11.72
N ILE A 98 12.14 4.11 10.78
CA ILE A 98 13.55 4.53 10.91
C ILE A 98 13.65 6.06 11.00
N ALA A 99 12.96 6.80 10.13
CA ALA A 99 12.94 8.26 10.15
C ALA A 99 12.35 8.81 11.47
N SER A 100 11.47 8.06 12.13
CA SER A 100 10.88 8.39 13.43
C SER A 100 11.70 7.89 14.63
N GLY A 101 12.93 7.42 14.40
CA GLY A 101 13.87 7.04 15.46
C GLY A 101 13.69 5.64 16.04
N GLN A 102 12.86 4.78 15.43
CA GLN A 102 12.75 3.38 15.88
C GLN A 102 13.98 2.57 15.48
N THR A 103 14.52 1.80 16.41
CA THR A 103 15.59 0.81 16.17
C THR A 103 15.02 -0.60 16.19
N GLY A 104 15.53 -1.51 15.34
CA GLY A 104 15.08 -2.91 15.33
C GLY A 104 13.68 -3.12 14.75
N THR A 105 13.32 -2.35 13.72
CA THR A 105 12.01 -2.38 13.08
C THR A 105 11.65 -3.75 12.50
N VAL A 106 10.48 -4.27 12.86
CA VAL A 106 9.88 -5.49 12.29
C VAL A 106 8.43 -5.19 11.90
N THR A 107 8.05 -5.56 10.68
CA THR A 107 6.67 -5.54 10.17
C THR A 107 6.25 -6.96 9.84
N ALA A 108 4.99 -7.30 10.09
CA ALA A 108 4.42 -8.60 9.72
C ALA A 108 3.54 -8.44 8.47
N ALA A 109 3.55 -9.42 7.58
CA ALA A 109 2.60 -9.55 6.47
C ALA A 109 1.89 -10.90 6.62
N ALA A 110 0.63 -11.01 6.19
CA ALA A 110 -0.10 -12.25 6.28
C ALA A 110 0.55 -13.34 5.40
N PRO A 111 0.58 -14.61 5.85
CA PRO A 111 0.86 -15.73 4.97
C PRO A 111 -0.33 -15.98 4.04
N LEU A 112 -0.04 -16.27 2.76
CA LEU A 112 -1.02 -16.68 1.75
C LEU A 112 -1.78 -17.95 2.15
#